data_AF-A0A4S4ZJP2-F1
#
_entry.id   AF-A0A4S4ZJP2-F1
#
_cell.length_a   1.000
_cell.length_b   1.000
_cell.length_c   1.000
_cell.angle_alpha   90.00
_cell.angle_beta   90.00
_cell.angle_gamma   90.00
#
_symmetry.space_group_name_H-M   'P 1'
#
loop_
_entity.id
_entity.type
_entity.pdbx_description
1 polymer ?
#
loop_
_entity_poly.entity_id
_entity_poly.type
_entity_poly.pdbx_seq_one_letter_code
_entity_poly.pdbx_strand_id
1 'polypeptide(L)'
;MIGIVGSISLVGALVGLVWLGNSLVLEDEARVSQCVDTRTVFDSVDLWEADCGEPHDAEIVAVGEFDGDLISRYDAASVEDFCIEVTTEDRYRPLLRSGEYDVAVSTDALDDDDPEFGDHFACFLERSDGEQLTGPVG
;
A
#
# COMPACT_ATOMS: atom_id res chain seq x y z
N MET A 1 -6.94 46.47 0.63
CA MET A 1 -7.26 45.08 1.02
C MET A 1 -6.58 44.13 0.03
N ILE A 2 -5.26 43.93 0.16
CA ILE A 2 -4.47 43.04 -0.73
C ILE A 2 -3.74 41.96 0.10
N GLY A 3 -3.57 42.16 1.42
CA GLY A 3 -2.94 41.18 2.30
C GLY A 3 -3.79 39.96 2.68
N ILE A 4 -5.12 40.04 2.56
CA ILE A 4 -6.02 38.96 2.98
C ILE A 4 -6.05 37.81 1.95
N VAL A 5 -5.98 38.13 0.65
CA VAL A 5 -6.06 37.12 -0.42
C VAL A 5 -4.78 36.27 -0.48
N GLY A 6 -3.59 36.88 -0.34
CA GLY A 6 -2.32 36.15 -0.31
C GLY A 6 -2.18 35.24 0.92
N SER A 7 -2.78 35.62 2.05
CA SER A 7 -2.75 34.83 3.29
C SER A 7 -3.60 33.56 3.16
N ILE A 8 -4.77 33.64 2.52
CA ILE A 8 -5.65 32.48 2.31
C ILE A 8 -5.01 31.46 1.36
N SER A 9 -4.35 31.93 0.29
CA SER A 9 -3.63 31.04 -0.64
C SER A 9 -2.47 30.31 0.02
N LEU A 10 -1.72 30.98 0.90
CA LEU A 10 -0.62 30.35 1.64
C LEU A 10 -1.15 29.31 2.64
N VAL A 11 -2.23 29.63 3.37
CA VAL A 11 -2.85 28.69 4.31
C VAL A 11 -3.43 27.49 3.57
N GLY A 12 -4.09 27.68 2.41
CA GLY A 12 -4.59 26.59 1.60
C GLY A 12 -3.48 25.67 1.07
N ALA A 13 -2.35 26.23 0.63
CA ALA A 13 -1.20 25.46 0.19
C ALA A 13 -0.56 24.66 1.33
N LEU A 14 -0.45 25.25 2.52
CA LEU A 14 0.06 24.56 3.71
C LEU A 14 -0.87 23.43 4.16
N VAL A 15 -2.18 23.63 4.14
CA VAL A 15 -3.16 22.58 4.47
C VAL A 15 -3.10 21.44 3.45
N GLY A 16 -2.97 21.74 2.16
CA GLY A 16 -2.82 20.72 1.12
C GLY A 16 -1.55 19.89 1.27
N LEU A 17 -0.42 20.51 1.60
CA LEU A 17 0.84 19.81 1.85
C LEU A 17 0.80 18.95 3.13
N VAL A 18 0.13 19.43 4.18
CA VAL A 18 -0.04 18.66 5.43
C VAL A 18 -0.99 17.48 5.21
N TRP A 19 -2.05 17.64 4.43
CA TRP A 19 -2.97 16.55 4.12
C TRP A 19 -2.30 15.47 3.27
N LEU A 20 -1.49 15.87 2.28
CA LEU A 20 -0.68 14.94 1.50
C LEU A 20 0.36 14.21 2.38
N GLY A 21 1.04 14.93 3.28
CA GLY A 21 2.04 14.31 4.14
C GLY A 21 1.47 13.40 5.23
N ASN A 22 0.21 13.61 5.65
CA ASN A 22 -0.42 12.85 6.74
C ASN A 22 -1.27 11.67 6.25
N SER A 23 -1.47 11.53 4.94
CA SER A 23 -2.26 10.43 4.38
C SER A 23 -1.40 9.42 3.63
N LEU A 24 -0.12 9.69 3.39
CA LEU A 24 0.80 8.69 2.84
C LEU A 24 1.07 7.63 3.91
N VAL A 25 0.91 6.37 3.55
CA VAL A 25 1.23 5.21 4.39
C VAL A 25 2.59 4.71 3.99
N LEU A 26 3.58 4.91 4.86
CA LEU A 26 4.92 4.36 4.68
C LEU A 26 4.91 2.86 4.99
N GLU A 27 5.77 2.09 4.34
CA GLU A 27 5.86 0.64 4.48
C GLU A 27 6.19 0.21 5.93
N ASP A 28 6.97 1.02 6.66
CA ASP A 28 7.28 0.80 8.08
C ASP A 28 6.12 1.12 9.04
N GLU A 29 5.12 1.88 8.57
CA GLU A 29 3.91 2.24 9.31
C GLU A 29 2.68 1.42 8.91
N ALA A 30 2.76 0.70 7.79
CA ALA A 30 1.71 -0.12 7.21
C ALA A 30 1.20 -1.20 8.17
N ARG A 31 -0.11 -1.51 8.09
CA ARG A 31 -0.74 -2.50 8.97
C ARG A 31 -1.65 -3.43 8.20
N VAL A 32 -1.65 -4.70 8.59
CA VAL A 32 -2.63 -5.67 8.10
C VAL A 32 -4.05 -5.18 8.39
N SER A 33 -4.94 -5.36 7.41
CA SER A 33 -6.32 -4.86 7.37
C SER A 33 -6.47 -3.34 7.25
N GLN A 34 -5.42 -2.62 6.90
CA GLN A 34 -5.52 -1.21 6.56
C GLN A 34 -6.03 -1.05 5.13
N CYS A 35 -7.06 -0.23 4.96
CA CYS A 35 -7.58 0.15 3.64
C CYS A 35 -6.77 1.33 3.10
N VAL A 36 -6.40 1.24 1.82
CA VAL A 36 -5.57 2.24 1.17
C VAL A 36 -6.05 2.53 -0.25
N ASP A 37 -5.81 3.76 -0.70
CA ASP A 37 -5.82 4.11 -2.11
C ASP A 37 -4.41 3.93 -2.68
N THR A 38 -4.31 3.45 -3.91
CA THR A 38 -3.02 3.20 -4.55
C THR A 38 -2.78 4.22 -5.66
N ARG A 39 -1.55 4.75 -5.74
CA ARG A 39 -1.18 5.69 -6.79
C ARG A 39 0.20 5.37 -7.33
N THR A 40 0.29 5.15 -8.62
CA THR A 40 1.58 5.02 -9.28
C THR A 40 2.24 6.39 -9.44
N VAL A 41 3.40 6.58 -8.84
CA VAL A 41 4.21 7.80 -8.92
C VAL A 41 5.65 7.40 -9.26
N PHE A 42 6.21 7.91 -10.36
CA PHE A 42 7.57 7.55 -10.79
C PHE A 42 7.85 6.04 -10.88
N ASP A 43 6.87 5.28 -11.36
CA ASP A 43 6.93 3.82 -11.54
C ASP A 43 6.90 3.00 -10.23
N SER A 44 6.80 3.62 -9.05
CA SER A 44 6.50 2.97 -7.77
C SER A 44 5.02 3.14 -7.40
N VAL A 45 4.49 2.24 -6.57
CA VAL A 45 3.12 2.33 -6.04
C VAL A 45 3.15 2.93 -4.64
N ASP A 46 2.62 4.14 -4.50
CA ASP A 46 2.44 4.78 -3.21
C ASP A 46 1.11 4.36 -2.58
N LEU A 47 1.13 4.07 -1.28
CA LEU A 47 -0.05 3.72 -0.49
C LEU A 47 -0.56 4.94 0.28
N TRP A 48 -1.87 5.17 0.23
CA TRP A 48 -2.52 6.31 0.88
C TRP A 48 -3.63 5.84 1.80
N GLU A 49 -3.69 6.31 3.04
CA GLU A 49 -4.71 5.93 4.02
C GLU A 49 -6.11 6.24 3.47
N ALA A 50 -6.97 5.22 3.48
CA ALA A 50 -8.37 5.33 3.07
C ALA A 50 -9.31 4.85 4.20
N ASP A 51 -10.53 5.39 4.21
CA ASP A 51 -11.57 4.90 5.12
C ASP A 51 -12.16 3.61 4.56
N CYS A 52 -12.03 2.51 5.31
CA CYS A 52 -12.62 1.22 4.95
C CYS A 52 -14.15 1.25 4.80
N GLY A 53 -14.85 2.25 5.34
CA GLY A 53 -16.29 2.46 5.17
C GLY A 53 -16.65 3.17 3.87
N GLU A 54 -15.67 3.67 3.13
CA GLU A 54 -15.80 4.33 1.84
C GLU A 54 -15.13 3.47 0.73
N PRO A 55 -15.45 3.73 -0.55
CA PRO A 55 -14.74 3.08 -1.65
C PRO A 55 -13.25 3.38 -1.64
N HIS A 56 -12.42 2.35 -1.80
CA HIS A 56 -10.96 2.43 -1.78
C HIS A 56 -10.34 1.39 -2.72
N ASP A 57 -9.07 1.56 -3.06
CA ASP A 57 -8.45 0.74 -4.10
C ASP A 57 -7.98 -0.63 -3.57
N ALA A 58 -7.37 -0.66 -2.37
CA ALA A 58 -6.70 -1.85 -1.86
C ALA A 58 -6.83 -2.08 -0.34
N GLU A 59 -6.56 -3.31 0.10
CA GLU A 59 -6.40 -3.66 1.52
C GLU A 59 -5.08 -4.39 1.77
N ILE A 60 -4.33 -3.97 2.80
CA ILE A 60 -3.05 -4.57 3.19
C ILE A 60 -3.29 -5.91 3.88
N VAL A 61 -2.65 -6.98 3.39
CA VAL A 61 -2.83 -8.36 3.88
C VAL A 61 -1.64 -8.91 4.65
N ALA A 62 -0.44 -8.39 4.37
CA ALA A 62 0.78 -8.76 5.06
C ALA A 62 1.75 -7.58 5.09
N VAL A 63 2.52 -7.49 6.16
CA VAL A 63 3.62 -6.52 6.31
C VAL A 63 4.81 -7.23 6.93
N GLY A 64 6.01 -6.74 6.65
CA GLY A 64 7.23 -7.28 7.22
C GLY A 64 8.47 -6.49 6.84
N GLU A 65 9.60 -7.01 7.25
CA GLU A 65 10.94 -6.52 6.91
C GLU A 65 11.68 -7.63 6.17
N PHE A 66 12.38 -7.30 5.10
CA PHE A 66 13.18 -8.22 4.32
C PHE A 66 14.42 -8.65 5.10
N ASP A 67 14.49 -9.95 5.38
CA ASP A 67 15.72 -10.62 5.80
C ASP A 67 16.34 -11.42 4.64
N GLY A 68 17.53 -11.98 4.84
CA GLY A 68 18.22 -12.72 3.78
C GLY A 68 17.45 -13.94 3.25
N ASP A 69 16.60 -14.55 4.06
CA ASP A 69 15.78 -15.70 3.64
C ASP A 69 14.53 -15.23 2.88
N LEU A 70 13.96 -14.08 3.22
CA LEU A 70 12.82 -13.47 2.54
C LEU A 70 13.21 -12.88 1.18
N ILE A 71 14.35 -12.20 1.08
CA ILE A 71 14.88 -11.70 -0.21
C ILE A 71 15.05 -12.87 -1.18
N SER A 72 15.71 -13.93 -0.73
CA SER A 72 15.91 -15.13 -1.56
C SER A 72 14.59 -15.79 -2.00
N ARG A 73 13.51 -15.64 -1.22
CA ARG A 73 12.18 -16.15 -1.55
C ARG A 73 11.45 -15.23 -2.52
N TYR A 74 11.56 -13.93 -2.31
CA TYR A 74 11.02 -12.91 -3.21
C TYR A 74 11.56 -13.06 -4.63
N ASP A 75 12.89 -13.18 -4.77
CA ASP A 75 13.56 -13.39 -6.06
C ASP A 75 13.15 -14.70 -6.77
N ALA A 76 12.76 -15.71 -6.00
CA ALA A 76 12.49 -17.06 -6.49
C ALA A 76 11.00 -17.32 -6.77
N ALA A 77 10.10 -16.45 -6.31
CA ALA A 77 8.67 -16.62 -6.36
C ALA A 77 7.98 -15.54 -7.21
N SER A 78 6.72 -15.77 -7.57
CA SER A 78 5.88 -14.66 -8.03
C SER A 78 5.49 -13.78 -6.83
N VAL A 79 5.18 -12.51 -7.06
CA VAL A 79 4.67 -11.60 -6.01
C VAL A 79 3.45 -12.20 -5.31
N GLU A 80 2.54 -12.83 -6.06
CA GLU A 80 1.38 -13.53 -5.53
C GLU A 80 1.78 -14.67 -4.58
N ASP A 81 2.69 -15.55 -5.01
CA ASP A 81 3.16 -16.68 -4.20
C ASP A 81 3.90 -16.20 -2.94
N PHE A 82 4.74 -15.17 -3.07
CA PHE A 82 5.43 -14.53 -1.95
C PHE A 82 4.42 -14.00 -0.92
N CYS A 83 3.47 -13.18 -1.37
CA CYS A 83 2.44 -12.59 -0.51
C CYS A 83 1.57 -13.67 0.16
N ILE A 84 1.23 -14.75 -0.54
CA ILE A 84 0.53 -15.92 0.03
C ILE A 84 1.33 -16.57 1.16
N GLU A 85 2.65 -16.71 0.98
CA GLU A 85 3.54 -17.36 1.94
C GLU A 85 3.69 -16.52 3.22
N VAL A 86 3.93 -15.22 3.08
CA VAL A 86 4.18 -14.30 4.21
C VAL A 86 2.90 -13.87 4.92
N THR A 87 1.74 -13.97 4.27
CA THR A 87 0.43 -13.70 4.90
C THR A 87 0.19 -14.68 6.04
N THR A 88 0.09 -14.16 7.27
CA THR A 88 -0.14 -14.97 8.48
C THR A 88 -1.63 -15.15 8.80
N GLU A 89 -2.47 -14.23 8.35
CA GLU A 89 -3.90 -14.17 8.62
C GLU A 89 -4.69 -15.10 7.69
N ASP A 90 -5.29 -16.16 8.26
CA ASP A 90 -5.96 -17.22 7.50
C ASP A 90 -7.13 -16.73 6.63
N ARG A 91 -7.74 -15.59 6.98
CA ARG A 91 -8.89 -15.02 6.26
C ARG A 91 -8.53 -14.53 4.85
N TYR A 92 -7.29 -14.09 4.62
CA TYR A 92 -6.85 -13.60 3.30
C TYR A 92 -6.36 -14.72 2.38
N ARG A 93 -5.87 -15.83 2.92
CA ARG A 93 -5.35 -16.97 2.14
C ARG A 93 -6.28 -17.52 1.04
N PRO A 94 -7.62 -17.62 1.23
CA PRO A 94 -8.53 -17.99 0.15
C PRO A 94 -8.72 -16.87 -0.88
N LEU A 95 -8.70 -15.60 -0.45
CA LEU A 95 -8.86 -14.43 -1.34
C LEU A 95 -7.66 -14.30 -2.29
N LEU A 96 -6.45 -14.46 -1.75
CA LEU A 96 -5.21 -14.45 -2.53
C LEU A 96 -5.12 -15.57 -3.57
N ARG A 97 -6.01 -16.58 -3.51
CA ARG A 97 -6.05 -17.70 -4.47
C ARG A 97 -7.31 -17.71 -5.33
N SER A 98 -8.23 -16.76 -5.14
CA SER A 98 -9.53 -16.80 -5.81
C SER A 98 -9.44 -16.33 -7.26
N GLY A 99 -8.44 -15.52 -7.60
CA GLY A 99 -8.34 -14.83 -8.88
C GLY A 99 -9.37 -13.70 -9.05
N GLU A 100 -10.08 -13.35 -7.98
CA GLU A 100 -10.96 -12.17 -7.92
C GLU A 100 -10.17 -10.90 -7.55
N TYR A 101 -8.97 -11.09 -7.01
CA TYR A 101 -8.08 -10.04 -6.56
C TYR A 101 -6.70 -10.16 -7.19
N ASP A 102 -6.16 -9.02 -7.61
CA ASP A 102 -4.77 -8.87 -8.00
C ASP A 102 -3.95 -8.59 -6.74
N VAL A 103 -2.77 -9.19 -6.65
CA VAL A 103 -1.89 -9.09 -5.50
C VAL A 103 -0.63 -8.35 -5.92
N ALA A 104 -0.27 -7.33 -5.14
CA ALA A 104 0.92 -6.54 -5.35
C ALA A 104 1.66 -6.32 -4.02
N VAL A 105 2.91 -5.88 -4.15
CA VAL A 105 3.78 -5.53 -3.04
C VAL A 105 4.24 -4.08 -3.25
N SER A 106 4.25 -3.29 -2.19
CA SER A 106 5.03 -2.04 -2.14
C SER A 106 6.19 -2.25 -1.18
N THR A 107 7.34 -1.66 -1.52
CA THR A 107 8.56 -1.75 -0.73
C THR A 107 9.14 -0.35 -0.53
N ASP A 108 9.88 -0.14 0.56
CA ASP A 108 10.63 1.11 0.76
C ASP A 108 12.01 1.09 0.05
N ALA A 109 12.23 0.09 -0.82
CA ALA A 109 13.44 -0.05 -1.62
C ALA A 109 13.53 1.03 -2.71
N LEU A 110 14.75 1.30 -3.19
CA LEU A 110 14.95 2.20 -4.34
C LEU A 110 14.54 1.55 -5.68
N ASP A 111 14.48 0.22 -5.70
CA ASP A 111 14.06 -0.61 -6.82
C ASP A 111 13.17 -1.72 -6.24
N ASP A 112 11.86 -1.66 -6.50
CA ASP A 112 10.86 -2.60 -5.94
C ASP A 112 11.13 -4.06 -6.34
N ASP A 113 11.91 -4.28 -7.40
CA ASP A 113 12.32 -5.60 -7.88
C ASP A 113 13.61 -6.13 -7.20
N ASP A 114 14.32 -5.32 -6.39
CA ASP A 114 15.60 -5.68 -5.75
C ASP A 114 15.68 -5.16 -4.29
N PRO A 115 14.82 -5.69 -3.38
CA PRO A 115 14.81 -5.25 -1.98
C PRO A 115 16.09 -5.66 -1.22
N GLU A 116 16.57 -4.76 -0.37
CA GLU A 116 17.74 -4.98 0.48
C GLU A 116 17.36 -5.49 1.88
N PHE A 117 18.37 -5.94 2.63
CA PHE A 117 18.18 -6.35 4.02
C PHE A 117 17.75 -5.14 4.87
N GLY A 118 16.62 -5.26 5.54
CA GLY A 118 16.05 -4.21 6.38
C GLY A 118 14.98 -3.34 5.69
N ASP A 119 14.73 -3.56 4.40
CA ASP A 119 13.64 -2.90 3.67
C ASP A 119 12.29 -3.45 4.15
N HIS A 120 11.31 -2.57 4.32
CA HIS A 120 9.94 -2.92 4.67
C HIS A 120 9.14 -3.25 3.42
N PHE A 121 8.17 -4.14 3.58
CA PHE A 121 7.21 -4.45 2.53
C PHE A 121 5.78 -4.47 3.07
N ALA A 122 4.85 -4.12 2.19
CA ALA A 122 3.43 -4.29 2.37
C ALA A 122 2.83 -5.04 1.17
N CYS A 123 2.30 -6.24 1.41
CA CYS A 123 1.47 -6.94 0.44
C CYS A 123 0.04 -6.42 0.55
N PHE A 124 -0.57 -6.09 -0.57
CA PHE A 124 -1.96 -5.65 -0.64
C PHE A 124 -2.70 -6.34 -1.78
N LEU A 125 -4.03 -6.33 -1.67
CA LEU A 125 -4.92 -6.84 -2.71
C LEU A 125 -5.77 -5.71 -3.29
N GLU A 126 -6.05 -5.82 -4.58
CA GLU A 126 -6.96 -4.96 -5.35
C GLU A 126 -7.94 -5.84 -6.11
N ARG A 127 -9.10 -5.34 -6.55
CA ARG A 127 -9.99 -6.17 -7.39
C ARG A 127 -9.39 -6.34 -8.78
N SER A 128 -9.36 -7.57 -9.29
CA SER A 128 -8.85 -7.88 -10.64
C SER A 128 -9.68 -7.29 -11.78
N ASP A 129 -10.90 -6.82 -11.50
CA ASP A 129 -11.73 -6.12 -12.49
C ASP A 129 -11.55 -4.59 -12.49
N GLY A 130 -10.65 -4.08 -11.64
CA GLY A 130 -10.35 -2.66 -11.50
C GLY A 130 -11.47 -1.84 -10.83
N GLU A 131 -12.50 -2.50 -10.26
CA GLU A 131 -13.45 -1.81 -9.39
C GLU A 131 -12.85 -1.57 -8.00
N GLN A 132 -13.29 -0.51 -7.32
CA GLN A 132 -12.91 -0.27 -5.93
C GLN A 132 -13.54 -1.30 -4.99
N LEU A 133 -12.86 -1.55 -3.89
CA LEU A 133 -13.42 -2.20 -2.71
C LEU A 133 -14.47 -1.28 -2.09
N THR A 134 -15.53 -1.85 -1.50
CA THR A 134 -16.62 -1.09 -0.87
C THR A 134 -16.71 -1.31 0.64
N GLY A 135 -15.67 -1.95 1.19
CA GLY A 135 -15.58 -2.43 2.56
C GLY A 135 -14.34 -3.30 2.73
N PRO A 136 -13.97 -3.64 3.97
CA PRO A 136 -12.94 -4.63 4.22
C PRO A 136 -13.30 -5.98 3.59
N VAL A 137 -12.29 -6.66 3.04
CA VAL A 137 -12.42 -8.01 2.49
C VAL A 137 -11.95 -9.09 3.48
N GLY A 138 -11.19 -8.71 4.51
CA GLY A 138 -10.74 -9.56 5.61
C GLY A 138 -11.71 -9.66 6.78
#